data_AF-A0A5B9MMV0-F1
#
_entry.id   AF-A0A5B9MMV0-F1
#
_cell.length_a   1.000
_cell.length_b   1.000
_cell.length_c   1.000
_cell.angle_alpha   90.00
_cell.angle_beta   90.00
_cell.angle_gamma   90.00
#
_symmetry.space_group_name_H-M   'P 1'
#
loop_
_entity.id
_entity.type
_entity.pdbx_description
1 polymer ?
#
loop_
_entity_poly.entity_id
_entity_poly.type
_entity_poly.pdbx_seq_one_letter_code
_entity_poly.pdbx_strand_id
1 'polypeptide(L)'
;MMHDSDGESPPLNPFAPTSHLGSEALDQAGLNSQTFSARRIIVSVIGAVTISGGLFAVLLSTIVVGTITLSRGLRDIDDDAGLFFAYAIPLSILGGVIAAGLVSIVLVPLCFLLRNSLAALQDQSWDRGSVFMFGRICGFLSGLVAAVFLGGFGLTGAVAGLIPGGFSAVVTPLLLWRVFRDPPRPDGRGSEPHLNI
;
A
#
# COMPACT_ATOMS: atom_id res chain seq x y z
N MET A 1 -46.59 -46.88 12.83
CA MET A 1 -45.20 -46.55 13.24
C MET A 1 -45.09 -45.05 13.12
N MET A 2 -45.22 -44.39 14.26
CA MET A 2 -45.34 -42.93 14.41
C MET A 2 -43.93 -42.37 14.60
N HIS A 3 -43.66 -41.25 13.92
CA HIS A 3 -42.44 -40.45 14.05
C HIS A 3 -42.41 -39.80 15.43
N ASP A 4 -41.45 -40.19 16.27
CA ASP A 4 -41.04 -39.40 17.43
C ASP A 4 -40.01 -38.38 16.95
N SER A 5 -40.45 -37.12 16.90
CA SER A 5 -39.62 -35.95 16.62
C SER A 5 -38.90 -35.58 17.91
N ASP A 6 -37.59 -35.73 17.93
CA ASP A 6 -36.73 -35.30 19.03
C ASP A 6 -36.83 -33.78 19.25
N GLY A 7 -37.62 -33.39 20.25
CA GLY A 7 -37.10 -32.62 21.39
C GLY A 7 -36.52 -31.22 21.16
N GLU A 8 -36.99 -30.45 20.17
CA GLU A 8 -36.67 -29.01 20.15
C GLU A 8 -37.64 -28.26 21.08
N SER A 9 -37.13 -27.84 22.24
CA SER A 9 -37.88 -27.07 23.22
C SER A 9 -38.25 -25.72 22.60
N PRO A 10 -39.54 -25.33 22.50
CA PRO A 10 -39.90 -24.06 21.90
C PRO A 10 -39.34 -22.89 22.73
N PRO A 11 -38.82 -21.84 22.08
CA PRO A 11 -38.27 -20.69 22.80
C PRO A 11 -39.36 -20.04 23.65
N LEU A 12 -39.06 -19.87 24.95
CA LEU A 12 -39.97 -19.35 25.98
C LEU A 12 -40.42 -17.88 25.78
N ASN A 13 -40.08 -17.25 24.67
CA ASN A 13 -40.62 -15.95 24.29
C ASN A 13 -40.48 -15.70 22.77
N PRO A 14 -41.58 -15.65 21.99
CA PRO A 14 -41.54 -15.36 20.56
C PRO A 14 -41.20 -13.89 20.23
N PHE A 15 -41.09 -13.01 21.24
CA PHE A 15 -40.73 -11.60 21.09
C PHE A 15 -39.39 -11.24 21.76
N ALA A 16 -38.61 -12.22 22.23
CA ALA A 16 -37.26 -11.93 22.69
C ALA A 16 -36.38 -11.62 21.46
N PRO A 17 -35.78 -10.41 21.36
CA PRO A 17 -34.86 -10.12 20.28
C PRO A 17 -33.66 -11.06 20.40
N THR A 18 -33.51 -11.96 19.44
CA THR A 18 -32.35 -12.85 19.27
C THR A 18 -31.14 -12.08 18.72
N SER A 19 -30.84 -10.92 19.30
CA SER A 19 -29.80 -9.98 18.83
C SER A 19 -28.37 -10.42 19.13
N HIS A 20 -28.18 -11.52 19.87
CA HIS A 20 -26.84 -11.89 20.39
C HIS A 20 -26.20 -13.12 19.75
N LEU A 21 -26.86 -13.81 18.81
CA LEU A 21 -26.25 -14.96 18.11
C LEU A 21 -25.94 -14.68 16.62
N GLY A 22 -26.38 -13.53 16.09
CA GLY A 22 -26.12 -13.13 14.70
C GLY A 22 -25.11 -11.98 14.54
N SER A 23 -24.77 -11.23 15.60
CA SER A 23 -23.95 -10.02 15.46
C SER A 23 -22.46 -10.32 15.27
N GLU A 24 -21.91 -11.38 15.86
CA GLU A 24 -20.48 -11.68 15.71
C GLU A 24 -20.15 -12.23 14.30
N ALA A 25 -21.06 -13.01 13.70
CA ALA A 25 -20.89 -13.48 12.33
C ALA A 25 -21.11 -12.37 11.27
N LEU A 26 -22.02 -11.42 11.55
CA LEU A 26 -22.25 -10.25 10.69
C LEU A 26 -21.15 -9.18 10.82
N ASP A 27 -20.54 -9.00 11.99
CA ASP A 27 -19.39 -8.11 12.13
C ASP A 27 -18.16 -8.65 11.38
N GLN A 28 -17.97 -9.98 11.36
CA GLN A 28 -16.87 -10.59 10.61
C GLN A 28 -17.10 -10.56 9.09
N ALA A 29 -18.36 -10.63 8.65
CA ALA A 29 -18.74 -10.42 7.25
C ALA A 29 -18.70 -8.93 6.83
N GLY A 30 -19.09 -8.01 7.71
CA GLY A 30 -19.04 -6.56 7.50
C GLY A 30 -17.63 -5.98 7.49
N LEU A 31 -16.69 -6.63 8.20
CA LEU A 31 -15.25 -6.33 8.12
C LEU A 31 -14.60 -6.77 6.80
N ASN A 32 -15.24 -7.69 6.06
CA ASN A 32 -14.71 -8.25 4.80
C ASN A 32 -15.27 -7.58 3.53
N SER A 33 -16.32 -6.75 3.63
CA SER A 33 -16.90 -6.08 2.47
C SER A 33 -16.75 -4.55 2.53
N GLN A 34 -15.63 -4.04 3.07
CA GLN A 34 -15.28 -2.64 2.90
C GLN A 34 -14.93 -2.39 1.43
N THR A 35 -15.93 -1.97 0.65
CA THR A 35 -15.74 -1.43 -0.68
C THR A 35 -14.92 -0.15 -0.59
N PHE A 36 -13.63 -0.23 -0.89
CA PHE A 36 -12.77 0.94 -0.92
C PHE A 36 -13.08 1.80 -2.14
N SER A 37 -13.20 3.12 -1.94
CA SER A 37 -13.31 4.06 -3.05
C SER A 37 -12.07 3.97 -3.94
N ALA A 38 -12.27 3.87 -5.26
CA ALA A 38 -11.22 3.85 -6.27
C ALA A 38 -10.19 4.97 -6.08
N ARG A 39 -10.65 6.19 -5.79
CA ARG A 39 -9.80 7.35 -5.53
C ARG A 39 -8.90 7.14 -4.32
N ARG A 40 -9.43 6.55 -3.24
CA ARG A 40 -8.66 6.26 -2.03
C ARG A 40 -7.57 5.23 -2.31
N ILE A 41 -7.89 4.16 -3.05
CA ILE A 41 -6.91 3.13 -3.45
C ILE A 41 -5.75 3.77 -4.23
N ILE A 42 -6.05 4.54 -5.28
CA ILE A 42 -5.04 5.15 -6.16
C ILE A 42 -4.12 6.07 -5.34
N VAL A 43 -4.69 7.00 -4.57
CA VAL A 43 -3.90 7.97 -3.79
C VAL A 43 -3.07 7.26 -2.71
N SER A 44 -3.64 6.27 -2.02
CA SER A 44 -2.90 5.50 -1.01
C SER A 44 -1.75 4.70 -1.61
N VAL A 45 -1.94 4.10 -2.79
CA VAL A 45 -0.88 3.35 -3.50
C VAL A 45 0.21 4.30 -3.98
N ILE A 46 -0.12 5.44 -4.59
CA ILE A 46 0.87 6.46 -4.97
C ILE A 46 1.68 6.91 -3.76
N GLY A 47 1.01 7.23 -2.64
CA GLY A 47 1.67 7.63 -1.40
C GLY A 47 2.60 6.53 -0.87
N ALA A 48 2.13 5.29 -0.81
CA ALA A 48 2.92 4.16 -0.34
C ALA A 48 4.15 3.90 -1.22
N VAL A 49 4.00 3.93 -2.54
CA VAL A 49 5.11 3.76 -3.49
C VAL A 49 6.11 4.91 -3.35
N THR A 50 5.64 6.15 -3.26
CA THR A 50 6.50 7.33 -3.08
C THR A 50 7.31 7.25 -1.79
N ILE A 51 6.68 6.90 -0.68
CA ILE A 51 7.36 6.69 0.61
C ILE A 51 8.36 5.53 0.50
N SER A 52 8.01 4.43 -0.19
CA SER A 52 8.92 3.30 -0.39
C SER A 52 10.19 3.71 -1.15
N GLY A 53 10.07 4.59 -2.15
CA GLY A 53 11.21 5.14 -2.90
C GLY A 53 12.13 5.98 -2.02
N GLY A 54 11.55 6.84 -1.17
CA GLY A 54 12.30 7.59 -0.17
C GLY A 54 13.03 6.69 0.84
N LEU A 55 12.36 5.66 1.35
CA LEU A 55 12.96 4.68 2.26
C LEU A 55 14.11 3.91 1.61
N PHE A 56 13.97 3.55 0.33
CA PHE A 56 15.04 2.89 -0.41
C PHE A 56 16.26 3.81 -0.58
N ALA A 57 16.04 5.09 -0.88
CA ALA A 57 17.12 6.07 -0.98
C ALA A 57 17.84 6.28 0.36
N VAL A 58 17.10 6.32 1.49
CA VAL A 58 17.70 6.35 2.83
C VAL A 58 18.58 5.12 3.05
N LEU A 59 18.07 3.92 2.75
CA LEU A 59 18.80 2.67 2.92
C LEU A 59 20.10 2.65 2.11
N LEU A 60 20.04 3.02 0.82
CA LEU A 60 21.23 3.10 -0.03
C LEU A 60 22.24 4.12 0.50
N SER A 61 21.77 5.29 0.91
CA SER A 61 22.65 6.31 1.47
C SER A 61 23.34 5.85 2.77
N THR A 62 22.63 5.13 3.65
CA THR A 62 23.25 4.52 4.84
C THR A 62 24.31 3.48 4.46
N ILE A 63 24.05 2.64 3.46
CA ILE A 63 25.01 1.64 2.99
C ILE A 63 26.25 2.33 2.41
N VAL A 64 26.07 3.36 1.56
CA VAL A 64 27.16 4.11 0.94
C VAL A 64 28.00 4.84 1.98
N VAL A 65 27.37 5.51 2.94
CA VAL A 65 28.08 6.16 4.05
C VAL A 65 28.88 5.11 4.84
N GLY A 66 28.24 4.00 5.22
CA GLY A 66 28.89 2.92 5.95
C GLY A 66 30.10 2.33 5.23
N THR A 67 30.00 2.08 3.92
CA THR A 67 31.12 1.56 3.14
C THR A 67 32.25 2.57 3.00
N ILE A 68 31.94 3.86 2.82
CA ILE A 68 32.97 4.91 2.77
C ILE A 68 33.66 5.05 4.13
N THR A 69 32.91 5.07 5.23
CA THR A 69 33.46 5.16 6.58
C THR A 69 34.35 3.95 6.92
N LEU A 70 33.94 2.74 6.53
CA LEU A 70 34.73 1.52 6.75
C LEU A 70 36.00 1.48 5.88
N SER A 71 35.96 2.00 4.66
CA SER A 71 37.11 1.95 3.73
C SER A 71 38.15 3.05 3.98
N ARG A 72 37.74 4.24 4.41
CA ARG A 72 38.66 5.36 4.71
C ARG A 72 39.08 5.44 6.18
N GLY A 73 38.37 4.77 7.08
CA GLY A 73 38.55 4.92 8.52
C GLY A 73 38.00 6.27 9.03
N LEU A 74 37.52 6.28 10.28
CA LEU A 74 36.90 7.47 10.91
C LEU A 74 37.86 8.65 11.12
N ARG A 75 39.15 8.49 10.80
CA ARG A 75 40.21 9.47 11.08
C ARG A 75 40.50 10.44 9.92
N ASP A 76 40.14 10.09 8.69
CA ASP A 76 40.42 10.89 7.47
C ASP A 76 39.15 11.51 6.86
N ILE A 77 38.08 11.65 7.65
CA ILE A 77 36.88 12.38 7.21
C ILE A 77 37.12 13.86 7.50
N ASP A 78 37.82 14.53 6.59
CA ASP A 78 37.97 15.99 6.58
C ASP A 78 36.60 16.69 6.45
N ASP A 79 36.52 17.96 6.84
CA ASP A 79 35.31 18.80 6.80
C ASP A 79 34.60 18.78 5.43
N ASP A 80 35.34 18.64 4.33
CA ASP A 80 34.81 18.56 2.97
C ASP A 80 33.99 17.28 2.74
N ALA A 81 34.39 16.15 3.34
CA ALA A 81 33.62 14.91 3.29
C ALA A 81 32.34 15.03 4.13
N GLY A 82 32.40 15.74 5.26
CA GLY A 82 31.24 16.06 6.09
C GLY A 82 30.18 16.87 5.33
N LEU A 83 30.62 17.93 4.62
CA LEU A 83 29.76 18.74 3.75
C LEU A 83 29.16 17.90 2.61
N PHE A 84 29.95 17.03 1.97
CA PHE A 84 29.44 16.14 0.93
C PHE A 84 28.32 15.25 1.46
N PHE A 85 28.48 14.61 2.63
CA PHE A 85 27.43 13.78 3.22
C PHE A 85 26.19 14.59 3.63
N ALA A 86 26.40 15.79 4.19
CA ALA A 86 25.31 16.66 4.62
C ALA A 86 24.38 17.08 3.47
N TYR A 87 24.90 17.22 2.24
CA TYR A 87 24.09 17.57 1.06
C TYR A 87 23.70 16.36 0.21
N ALA A 88 24.60 15.41 0.00
CA ALA A 88 24.35 14.25 -0.87
C ALA A 88 23.23 13.37 -0.32
N ILE A 89 23.16 13.17 1.00
CA ILE A 89 22.14 12.30 1.60
C ILE A 89 20.73 12.92 1.44
N PRO A 90 20.44 14.16 1.87
CA PRO A 90 19.12 14.75 1.65
C PRO A 90 18.75 14.85 0.17
N LEU A 91 19.70 15.20 -0.71
CA LEU A 91 19.44 15.28 -2.15
C LEU A 91 19.13 13.91 -2.76
N SER A 92 19.82 12.85 -2.32
CA SER A 92 19.52 11.48 -2.77
C SER A 92 18.13 11.02 -2.33
N ILE A 93 17.73 11.34 -1.10
CA ILE A 93 16.40 11.03 -0.56
C ILE A 93 15.33 11.78 -1.35
N LEU A 94 15.54 13.08 -1.55
CA LEU A 94 14.62 13.92 -2.32
C LEU A 94 14.52 13.42 -3.77
N GLY A 95 15.65 13.08 -4.39
CA GLY A 95 15.70 12.49 -5.73
C GLY A 95 14.93 11.17 -5.81
N GLY A 96 15.09 10.28 -4.82
CA GLY A 96 14.35 9.01 -4.75
C GLY A 96 12.85 9.20 -4.57
N VAL A 97 12.43 10.15 -3.72
CA VAL A 97 11.01 10.51 -3.53
C VAL A 97 10.42 11.08 -4.81
N ILE A 98 11.12 12.02 -5.47
CA ILE A 98 10.64 12.66 -6.70
C ILE A 98 10.56 11.64 -7.83
N ALA A 99 11.59 10.83 -8.05
CA ALA A 99 11.60 9.84 -9.12
C ALA A 99 10.50 8.79 -8.94
N ALA A 100 10.36 8.22 -7.73
CA ALA A 100 9.29 7.28 -7.43
C ALA A 100 7.89 7.92 -7.51
N GLY A 101 7.76 9.17 -7.06
CA GLY A 101 6.53 9.95 -7.13
C GLY A 101 6.07 10.21 -8.56
N LEU A 102 6.95 10.75 -9.41
CA LEU A 102 6.64 11.04 -10.81
C LEU A 102 6.23 9.79 -11.60
N VAL A 103 6.96 8.68 -11.40
CA VAL A 103 6.63 7.41 -12.06
C VAL A 103 5.30 6.87 -11.54
N SER A 104 5.07 6.87 -10.22
CA SER A 104 3.85 6.30 -9.64
C SER A 104 2.58 7.10 -9.98
N ILE A 105 2.67 8.43 -10.13
CA ILE A 105 1.54 9.29 -10.53
C ILE A 105 0.99 8.87 -11.90
N VAL A 106 1.87 8.43 -12.82
CA VAL A 106 1.46 7.98 -14.16
C VAL A 106 1.10 6.50 -14.15
N LEU A 107 1.94 5.69 -13.50
CA LEU A 107 1.85 4.24 -13.59
C LEU A 107 0.69 3.66 -12.79
N VAL A 108 0.39 4.19 -11.60
CA VAL A 108 -0.68 3.67 -10.74
C VAL A 108 -2.05 3.84 -11.40
N PRO A 109 -2.45 5.03 -11.91
CA PRO A 109 -3.70 5.17 -12.65
C PRO A 109 -3.75 4.29 -13.89
N LEU A 110 -2.64 4.15 -14.62
CA LEU A 110 -2.57 3.28 -15.80
C LEU A 110 -2.81 1.81 -15.44
N CYS A 111 -2.13 1.30 -14.41
CA CYS A 111 -2.35 -0.05 -13.90
C CYS A 111 -3.78 -0.24 -13.37
N PHE A 112 -4.36 0.79 -12.75
CA PHE A 112 -5.74 0.76 -12.27
C PHE A 112 -6.74 0.66 -13.44
N LEU A 113 -6.54 1.46 -14.50
CA LEU A 113 -7.36 1.41 -15.72
C LEU A 113 -7.25 0.05 -16.42
N LEU A 114 -6.04 -0.49 -16.56
CA LEU A 114 -5.79 -1.81 -17.13
C LEU A 114 -6.47 -2.91 -16.32
N ARG A 115 -6.42 -2.83 -14.98
CA ARG A 115 -7.12 -3.79 -14.13
C ARG A 115 -8.63 -3.67 -14.28
N ASN A 116 -9.17 -2.45 -14.30
CA ASN A 116 -10.61 -2.24 -14.42
C ASN A 116 -11.16 -2.62 -15.80
N SER A 117 -10.40 -2.44 -16.88
CA SER A 117 -10.83 -2.89 -18.21
C SER A 117 -10.89 -4.41 -18.30
N LEU A 118 -9.99 -5.12 -17.63
CA LEU A 118 -10.03 -6.58 -17.50
C LEU A 118 -11.14 -7.04 -16.54
N ALA A 119 -11.34 -6.32 -15.43
CA ALA A 119 -12.38 -6.61 -14.45
C ALA A 119 -13.80 -6.25 -14.91
N ALA A 120 -13.98 -5.41 -15.94
CA ALA A 120 -15.29 -5.20 -16.56
C ALA A 120 -15.91 -6.50 -17.10
N LEU A 121 -15.11 -7.56 -17.26
CA LEU A 121 -15.54 -8.91 -17.64
C LEU A 121 -15.85 -9.81 -16.43
N GLN A 122 -15.44 -9.42 -15.22
CA GLN A 122 -15.54 -10.20 -13.99
C GLN A 122 -15.99 -9.25 -12.88
N ASP A 123 -17.28 -9.27 -12.55
CA ASP A 123 -17.99 -8.38 -11.62
C ASP A 123 -17.42 -8.45 -10.17
N GLN A 124 -16.19 -7.98 -9.99
CA GLN A 124 -15.35 -8.29 -8.83
C GLN A 124 -15.10 -7.01 -8.03
N SER A 125 -15.61 -7.00 -6.80
CA SER A 125 -15.37 -5.93 -5.84
C SER A 125 -13.90 -5.91 -5.37
N TRP A 126 -13.41 -4.72 -5.02
CA TRP A 126 -12.05 -4.56 -4.49
C TRP A 126 -11.97 -5.05 -3.03
N ASP A 127 -11.45 -6.25 -2.84
CA ASP A 127 -11.08 -6.77 -1.53
C ASP A 127 -9.68 -6.26 -1.07
N ARG A 128 -9.42 -6.27 0.23
CA ARG A 128 -8.12 -5.92 0.84
C ARG A 128 -6.97 -6.70 0.22
N GLY A 129 -7.14 -8.01 0.01
CA GLY A 129 -6.12 -8.84 -0.65
C GLY A 129 -5.77 -8.34 -2.06
N SER A 130 -6.78 -7.92 -2.80
CA SER A 130 -6.62 -7.34 -4.14
C SER A 130 -5.89 -5.99 -4.12
N VAL A 131 -6.19 -5.14 -3.14
CA VAL A 131 -5.49 -3.85 -2.96
C VAL A 131 -4.02 -4.07 -2.62
N PHE A 132 -3.70 -5.03 -1.76
CA PHE A 132 -2.31 -5.37 -1.45
C PHE A 132 -1.56 -5.89 -2.67
N MET A 133 -2.13 -6.85 -3.40
CA MET A 133 -1.52 -7.36 -4.64
C MET A 133 -1.32 -6.25 -5.68
N PHE A 134 -2.31 -5.37 -5.85
CA PHE A 134 -2.19 -4.22 -6.73
C PHE A 134 -1.06 -3.28 -6.29
N GLY A 135 -0.95 -2.99 -4.99
CA GLY A 135 0.16 -2.24 -4.42
C GLY A 135 1.53 -2.88 -4.66
N ARG A 136 1.64 -4.22 -4.54
CA ARG A 136 2.88 -4.96 -4.84
C ARG A 136 3.32 -4.77 -6.28
N ILE A 137 2.39 -4.97 -7.23
CA ILE A 137 2.67 -4.84 -8.66
C ILE A 137 3.04 -3.41 -9.01
N CYS A 138 2.26 -2.43 -8.53
CA CYS A 138 2.53 -1.02 -8.79
C CYS A 138 3.85 -0.55 -8.18
N GLY A 139 4.17 -1.00 -6.96
CA GLY A 139 5.45 -0.74 -6.31
C GLY A 139 6.61 -1.33 -7.08
N PHE A 140 6.50 -2.61 -7.47
CA PHE A 140 7.52 -3.29 -8.28
C PHE A 140 7.80 -2.55 -9.58
N LEU A 141 6.76 -2.28 -10.37
CA LEU A 141 6.89 -1.64 -11.66
C LEU A 141 7.39 -0.19 -11.52
N SER A 142 6.90 0.56 -10.53
CA SER A 142 7.37 1.93 -10.29
C SER A 142 8.84 1.96 -9.90
N GLY A 143 9.27 1.07 -9.00
CA GLY A 143 10.67 0.95 -8.59
C GLY A 143 11.58 0.53 -9.72
N LEU A 144 11.16 -0.43 -10.53
CA LEU A 144 11.90 -0.89 -11.70
C LEU A 144 12.02 0.19 -12.77
N VAL A 145 10.91 0.85 -13.13
CA VAL A 145 10.91 1.91 -14.15
C VAL A 145 11.72 3.12 -13.70
N ALA A 146 11.59 3.55 -12.44
CA ALA A 146 12.39 4.65 -11.89
C ALA A 146 13.89 4.33 -11.94
N ALA A 147 14.27 3.10 -11.60
CA ALA A 147 15.67 2.67 -11.63
C ALA A 147 16.23 2.56 -13.06
N VAL A 148 15.44 2.05 -14.01
CA VAL A 148 15.84 2.01 -15.43
C VAL A 148 15.99 3.43 -15.98
N PHE A 149 15.10 4.35 -15.62
CA PHE A 149 15.16 5.73 -16.09
C PHE A 149 16.40 6.46 -15.56
N LEU A 150 16.77 6.23 -14.30
CA LEU A 150 17.93 6.86 -13.66
C LEU A 150 19.26 6.17 -14.02
N GLY A 151 19.26 4.84 -14.16
CA GLY A 151 20.45 4.03 -14.44
C GLY A 151 20.78 3.86 -15.93
N GLY A 152 19.89 4.31 -16.82
CA GLY A 152 20.02 4.21 -18.27
C GLY A 152 19.30 3.01 -18.87
N PHE A 153 18.87 3.15 -20.13
CA PHE A 153 18.17 2.11 -20.88
C PHE A 153 19.14 0.99 -21.28
N GLY A 154 18.96 -0.20 -20.70
CA GLY A 154 19.76 -1.37 -21.04
C GLY A 154 19.46 -2.56 -20.13
N LEU A 155 19.98 -3.73 -20.50
CA LEU A 155 19.81 -4.96 -19.73
C LEU A 155 20.40 -4.84 -18.32
N THR A 156 21.54 -4.16 -18.18
CA THR A 156 22.15 -3.81 -16.90
C THR A 156 21.25 -2.92 -16.03
N GLY A 157 20.62 -1.90 -16.61
CA GLY A 157 19.66 -1.05 -15.91
C GLY A 157 18.41 -1.81 -15.46
N ALA A 158 17.89 -2.71 -16.31
CA ALA A 158 16.75 -3.55 -15.98
C ALA A 158 17.06 -4.55 -14.84
N VAL A 159 18.23 -5.20 -14.89
CA VAL A 159 18.68 -6.13 -13.85
C VAL A 159 18.96 -5.38 -12.54
N ALA A 160 19.64 -4.23 -12.59
CA ALA A 160 19.86 -3.40 -11.41
C ALA A 160 18.53 -2.89 -10.82
N GLY A 161 17.55 -2.61 -11.67
CA GLY A 161 16.20 -2.17 -11.29
C GLY A 161 15.35 -3.22 -10.58
N LEU A 162 15.73 -4.51 -10.64
CA LEU A 162 15.06 -5.57 -9.86
C LEU A 162 15.21 -5.36 -8.36
N ILE A 163 16.31 -4.74 -7.90
CA ILE A 163 16.56 -4.47 -6.48
C ILE A 163 15.55 -3.44 -5.94
N PRO A 164 15.47 -2.20 -6.47
CA PRO A 164 14.47 -1.23 -6.03
C PRO A 164 13.04 -1.69 -6.32
N GLY A 165 12.80 -2.38 -7.43
CA GLY A 165 11.50 -2.98 -7.72
C GLY A 165 11.09 -4.00 -6.67
N GLY A 166 11.96 -4.96 -6.35
CA GLY A 166 11.73 -5.98 -5.33
C GLY A 166 11.53 -5.38 -3.94
N PHE A 167 12.35 -4.40 -3.57
CA PHE A 167 12.20 -3.66 -2.31
C PHE A 167 10.82 -2.99 -2.23
N SER A 168 10.42 -2.24 -3.26
CA SER A 168 9.13 -1.55 -3.28
C SER A 168 7.95 -2.53 -3.30
N ALA A 169 8.10 -3.70 -3.94
CA ALA A 169 7.09 -4.77 -3.94
C ALA A 169 6.81 -5.35 -2.54
N VAL A 170 7.77 -5.25 -1.61
CA VAL A 170 7.62 -5.72 -0.22
C VAL A 170 7.18 -4.57 0.69
N VAL A 171 7.76 -3.37 0.53
CA VAL A 171 7.49 -2.25 1.42
C VAL A 171 6.14 -1.59 1.15
N THR A 172 5.74 -1.47 -0.12
CA THR A 172 4.45 -0.86 -0.50
C THR A 172 3.25 -1.53 0.16
N PRO A 173 3.04 -2.87 0.12
CA PRO A 173 1.91 -3.50 0.80
C PRO A 173 1.98 -3.33 2.33
N LEU A 174 3.17 -3.28 2.93
CA LEU A 174 3.32 -3.05 4.37
C LEU A 174 2.88 -1.62 4.77
N LEU A 175 3.21 -0.63 3.93
CA LEU A 175 2.75 0.75 4.14
C LEU A 175 1.24 0.88 3.94
N LEU A 176 0.68 0.19 2.94
CA LEU A 176 -0.77 0.14 2.72
C LEU A 176 -1.49 -0.56 3.88
N TRP A 177 -0.86 -1.56 4.51
CA TRP A 177 -1.47 -2.28 5.62
C TRP A 177 -1.77 -1.34 6.77
N ARG A 178 -0.85 -0.39 7.03
CA ARG A 178 -1.07 0.67 8.02
C ARG A 178 -2.24 1.60 7.66
N VAL A 179 -2.42 1.92 6.38
CA VAL A 179 -3.48 2.84 5.91
C VAL A 179 -4.87 2.20 5.95
N PHE A 180 -4.94 0.88 5.76
CA PHE A 180 -6.21 0.13 5.74
C PHE A 180 -6.50 -0.64 7.02
N ARG A 181 -5.62 -0.58 8.03
CA ARG A 181 -5.84 -1.17 9.35
C ARG A 181 -6.90 -0.41 10.16
N ASP A 182 -6.95 0.91 10.01
CA ASP A 182 -7.90 1.73 10.74
C ASP A 182 -9.23 1.77 9.98
N PRO A 183 -10.36 1.33 10.59
CA PRO A 183 -11.66 1.54 10.01
C PRO A 183 -11.85 3.04 9.77
N PRO A 184 -12.53 3.46 8.68
CA PRO A 184 -12.82 4.87 8.48
C PRO A 184 -13.48 5.37 9.75
N ARG A 185 -12.85 6.34 10.41
CA ARG A 185 -13.50 7.05 11.51
C ARG A 185 -14.85 7.49 10.95
N PRO A 186 -15.97 7.21 11.63
CA PRO A 186 -17.23 7.80 11.24
C PRO A 186 -16.99 9.31 11.32
N ASP A 187 -16.78 9.93 10.16
CA ASP A 187 -16.63 11.36 10.08
C ASP A 187 -17.95 11.87 10.65
N GLY A 188 -17.90 12.48 11.84
CA GLY A 188 -19.06 13.04 12.53
C GLY A 188 -19.74 14.18 11.77
N ARG A 189 -19.42 14.36 10.48
CA ARG A 189 -20.31 14.99 9.52
C ARG A 189 -21.46 14.03 9.27
N GLY A 190 -22.42 14.12 10.18
CA GLY A 190 -23.74 13.60 9.99
C GLY A 190 -24.18 13.88 8.56
N SER A 191 -24.80 12.87 7.98
CA SER A 191 -25.83 13.03 6.97
C SER A 191 -26.69 14.24 7.33
N GLU A 192 -26.33 15.43 6.83
CA GLU A 192 -27.31 16.49 6.73
C GLU A 192 -28.37 15.94 5.77
N PRO A 193 -29.62 15.78 6.22
CA PRO A 193 -30.68 15.35 5.33
C PRO A 193 -30.72 16.39 4.22
N HIS A 194 -30.44 15.97 3.00
CA HIS A 194 -30.74 16.75 1.81
C HIS A 194 -32.25 17.00 1.85
N LEU A 195 -32.62 18.18 2.36
CA LEU A 195 -33.97 18.71 2.28
C LEU A 195 -34.20 18.99 0.79
N ASN A 196 -34.91 18.07 0.13
CA ASN A 196 -35.50 18.37 -1.17
C ASN A 196 -36.57 19.43 -0.91
N ILE A 197 -36.28 20.67 -1.31
CA ILE A 197 -37.27 21.73 -1.51
C ILE A 197 -37.53 21.82 -3.01
#